data_AF-A0A1W1Z285-F1
#
_entry.id   AF-A0A1W1Z285-F1
#
_cell.length_a   1.000
_cell.length_b   1.000
_cell.length_c   1.000
_cell.angle_alpha   90.00
_cell.angle_beta   90.00
_cell.angle_gamma   90.00
#
_symmetry.space_group_name_H-M   'P 1'
#
loop_
_entity.id
_entity.type
_entity.pdbx_description
1 polymer ?
#
loop_
_entity_poly.entity_id
_entity_poly.type
_entity_poly.pdbx_seq_one_letter_code
_entity_poly.pdbx_strand_id
1 'polypeptide(L)' 'MMDEMPVPVSMTLGTAVPVAVDLVSRSVRVEFIVLGAIIGLAYWYWRPLGLPF' A
#
# COMPACT_ATOMS: atom_id res chain seq x y z
N MET A 1 31.57 -4.88 -5.79
CA MET A 1 30.53 -5.80 -6.29
C MET A 1 29.58 -5.99 -5.12
N MET A 2 28.55 -5.14 -5.04
CA MET A 2 27.60 -5.15 -3.92
C MET A 2 26.51 -6.16 -4.26
N ASP A 3 26.33 -7.17 -3.40
CA ASP A 3 25.23 -8.13 -3.48
C ASP A 3 23.89 -7.41 -3.64
N GLU A 4 23.14 -7.82 -4.66
CA GLU A 4 21.79 -7.36 -4.95
C GLU A 4 20.88 -7.84 -3.80
N MET A 5 20.73 -7.02 -2.76
CA MET A 5 19.79 -7.25 -1.68
C MET A 5 18.39 -7.45 -2.30
N PRO A 6 17.77 -8.63 -2.20
CA PRO A 6 16.49 -8.89 -2.84
C PRO A 6 15.46 -7.95 -2.21
N VAL A 7 15.02 -6.96 -2.97
CA VAL A 7 13.98 -6.03 -2.54
C VAL A 7 12.75 -6.87 -2.19
N PRO A 8 12.22 -6.78 -0.96
CA PRO A 8 11.04 -7.55 -0.58
C PRO A 8 9.92 -7.29 -1.57
N VAL A 9 9.25 -8.34 -2.05
CA VAL A 9 8.12 -8.21 -2.98
C VAL A 9 7.05 -7.24 -2.46
N SER A 10 6.88 -7.15 -1.14
CA SER A 10 6.01 -6.17 -0.48
C SER A 10 6.44 -4.71 -0.70
N MET A 11 7.74 -4.42 -0.68
CA MET A 11 8.27 -3.09 -0.99
C MET A 11 8.08 -2.77 -2.47
N THR A 12 8.36 -3.72 -3.36
CA THR A 12 8.17 -3.56 -4.81
C THR A 12 6.70 -3.28 -5.14
N LEU A 13 5.76 -4.02 -4.55
CA LEU A 13 4.33 -3.78 -4.70
C LEU A 13 3.88 -2.45 -4.08
N GLY A 14 4.44 -2.11 -2.91
CA GLY A 14 4.15 -0.87 -2.20
C GLY A 14 4.49 0.40 -3.01
N THR A 15 5.52 0.35 -3.85
CA THR A 15 5.90 1.47 -4.73
C THR A 15 5.32 1.34 -6.14
N ALA A 16 5.15 0.12 -6.66
CA ALA A 16 4.64 -0.10 -8.01
C ALA A 16 3.17 0.33 -8.15
N VAL A 17 2.34 0.09 -7.13
CA VAL A 17 0.91 0.44 -7.17
C VAL A 17 0.70 1.96 -7.24
N PRO A 18 1.30 2.80 -6.36
CA PRO A 18 1.20 4.26 -6.49
C PRO A 18 1.73 4.80 -7.82
N VAL A 19 2.82 4.24 -8.34
CA VAL A 19 3.44 4.68 -9.61
C VAL A 19 2.58 4.32 -10.81
N ALA A 20 2.01 3.11 -10.85
CA ALA A 20 1.09 2.71 -11.91
C ALA A 20 -0.18 3.58 -11.89
N VAL A 21 -0.68 3.90 -10.70
CA VAL A 21 -1.84 4.77 -10.52
C VAL A 21 -1.54 6.23 -10.90
N ASP A 22 -0.31 6.70 -10.66
CA ASP A 22 0.16 8.01 -11.08
C ASP A 22 0.05 8.20 -12.59
N LEU A 23 0.42 7.15 -13.34
CA LEU A 23 0.51 7.12 -14.80
C LEU A 23 -0.83 6.98 -15.53
N VAL A 24 -1.85 6.38 -14.90
CA VAL A 24 -3.11 6.01 -15.60
C VAL A 24 -4.17 7.11 -15.54
N SER A 25 -4.43 7.74 -14.37
CA SER A 25 -5.42 8.83 -14.27
C SER A 25 -5.47 9.46 -12.88
N ARG A 26 -5.72 10.78 -12.82
CA ARG A 26 -5.88 11.52 -11.57
C ARG A 26 -7.05 11.05 -10.71
N SER A 27 -8.14 10.56 -11.32
CA SER A 27 -9.30 10.05 -10.58
C SER A 27 -8.98 8.72 -9.89
N VAL A 28 -8.29 7.81 -10.57
CA VAL A 28 -7.85 6.52 -10.02
C VAL A 28 -6.88 6.71 -8.84
N ARG A 29 -6.06 7.78 -8.89
CA ARG A 29 -5.18 8.20 -7.79
C ARG A 29 -5.93 8.55 -6.51
N VAL A 30 -7.00 9.31 -6.62
CA VAL A 30 -7.79 9.70 -5.44
C VAL A 30 -8.46 8.48 -4.83
N GLU A 31 -9.02 7.58 -5.64
CA GLU A 31 -9.60 6.32 -5.16
C GLU A 31 -8.61 5.47 -4.37
N PHE A 32 -7.39 5.28 -4.87
CA PHE A 32 -6.37 4.48 -4.18
C PHE A 32 -5.91 5.12 -2.86
N ILE A 33 -5.76 6.45 -2.81
CA ILE A 33 -5.41 7.16 -1.58
C ILE A 33 -6.54 7.01 -0.55
N VAL A 34 -7.79 7.19 -0.98
CA VAL A 34 -8.96 7.07 -0.12
C VAL A 34 -9.13 5.63 0.39
N LEU A 35 -8.98 4.62 -0.48
CA LEU A 35 -9.05 3.21 -0.10
C LEU A 35 -7.91 2.82 0.85
N GLY A 36 -6.68 3.23 0.56
CA GLY A 36 -5.53 3.01 1.44
C GLY A 36 -5.71 3.66 2.81
N ALA A 37 -6.25 4.89 2.85
CA ALA A 37 -6.56 5.59 4.08
C ALA A 37 -7.67 4.89 4.88
N ILE A 38 -8.75 4.45 4.23
CA ILE A 38 -9.86 3.73 4.89
C ILE A 38 -9.38 2.39 5.45
N ILE A 39 -8.63 1.61 4.67
CA ILE A 39 -8.10 0.31 5.10
C ILE A 39 -7.08 0.51 6.23
N GLY A 40 -6.19 1.50 6.12
CA GLY A 40 -5.22 1.83 7.15
C GLY A 40 -5.87 2.30 8.46
N LEU A 41 -6.90 3.16 8.37
CA LEU A 41 -7.71 3.58 9.52
C LEU A 41 -8.50 2.43 10.12
N ALA A 42 -9.08 1.56 9.29
CA ALA A 42 -9.75 0.36 9.76
C ALA A 42 -8.75 -0.52 10.51
N TYR A 43 -7.61 -0.86 9.91
CA TYR A 43 -6.56 -1.63 10.58
C TYR A 43 -6.13 -0.96 11.89
N TRP A 44 -5.95 0.36 11.92
CA TRP A 44 -5.60 1.08 13.14
C TRP A 44 -6.70 1.03 14.20
N TYR A 45 -7.96 1.21 13.80
CA TYR A 45 -9.13 1.14 14.69
C TYR A 45 -9.33 -0.27 15.26
N TRP A 46 -9.10 -1.29 14.44
CA TRP A 46 -9.21 -2.70 14.83
C TRP A 46 -7.93 -3.26 15.47
N ARG A 47 -6.79 -2.56 15.40
CA ARG A 47 -5.50 -2.98 15.99
C ARG A 47 -5.55 -3.22 17.51
N PRO A 48 -6.27 -2.46 18.35
CA PRO A 48 -6.44 -2.76 19.76
C PRO A 48 -7.44 -3.88 20.03
N LEU A 49 -8.31 -4.21 19.06
CA LEU A 49 -9.35 -5.23 19.20
C LEU A 49 -8.82 -6.66 19.03
N GLY A 50 -7.57 -6.83 18.56
CA GLY A 50 -6.85 -8.09 18.62
C GLY A 50 -7.64 -9.30 18.11
N LEU A 51 -8.56 -9.10 17.14
CA LEU A 51 -9.41 -10.17 16.66
C LEU A 51 -8.54 -11.17 15.88
N PRO A 52 -8.43 -12.42 16.36
CA PRO A 52 -7.78 -13.47 15.60
C PRO A 52 -8.76 -13.88 14.50
N PHE A 53 -8.48 -13.47 13.27
CA PHE A 53 -8.99 -14.18 12.10
C PHE A 53 -7.96 -15.23 11.69
#